data_AF-A0A0Q9TYG0-F1
#
_entry.id   AF-A0A0Q9TYG0-F1
#
_cell.length_a   1.000
_cell.length_b   1.000
_cell.length_c   1.000
_cell.angle_alpha   90.00
_cell.angle_beta   90.00
_cell.angle_gamma   90.00
#
_symmetry.space_group_name_H-M   'P 1'
#
loop_
_entity.id
_entity.type
_entity.pdbx_description
1 polymer ?
#
loop_
_entity_poly.entity_id
_entity_poly.type
_entity_poly.pdbx_seq_one_letter_code
_entity_poly.pdbx_strand_id
1 'polypeptide(L)'
;MNKMSLWYRMPASEWNEVLPLGNGNLREAELVTSLGGICKLRVPHAAKLVVYGQDGAPVGTASADDGCAEFHAQKNMRYRIAT
;
A
#
# COMPACT_ATOMS: atom_id res chain seq x y z
N MET A 1 17.74 16.62 -35.35
CA MET A 1 17.59 17.11 -33.96
C MET A 1 16.16 16.80 -33.49
N ASN A 2 15.99 16.50 -32.21
CA ASN A 2 15.03 15.56 -31.60
C ASN A 2 13.52 15.67 -31.92
N LYS A 3 12.93 14.50 -32.24
CA LYS A 3 11.51 14.19 -32.31
C LYS A 3 11.04 13.76 -30.91
N MET A 4 10.45 14.68 -30.13
CA MET A 4 9.86 14.33 -28.83
C MET A 4 8.51 13.64 -29.03
N SER A 5 8.50 12.31 -28.96
CA SER A 5 7.27 11.51 -28.94
C SER A 5 6.74 11.43 -27.51
N LEU A 6 5.67 12.18 -27.19
CA LEU A 6 4.87 11.90 -26.00
C LEU A 6 3.96 10.71 -26.31
N TRP A 7 4.14 9.62 -25.59
CA TRP A 7 3.33 8.40 -25.71
C TRP A 7 2.01 8.55 -24.96
N TYR A 8 0.99 9.18 -25.52
CA TYR A 8 -0.41 8.92 -25.11
C TYR A 8 -1.37 9.46 -26.19
N ARG A 9 -2.05 8.56 -26.91
CA ARG A 9 -2.96 8.89 -28.02
C ARG A 9 -4.43 8.54 -27.73
N MET A 10 -4.80 8.31 -26.47
CA MET A 10 -6.21 8.13 -26.08
C MET A 10 -6.40 8.68 -24.65
N PRO A 11 -7.40 9.55 -24.40
CA PRO A 11 -7.81 9.81 -23.03
C PRO A 11 -8.37 8.51 -22.45
N ALA A 12 -7.96 8.14 -21.24
CA ALA A 12 -8.57 7.02 -20.52
C ALA A 12 -10.07 7.32 -20.34
N SER A 13 -10.92 6.51 -20.97
CA SER A 13 -12.38 6.68 -20.94
C SER A 13 -13.00 6.37 -19.57
N GLU A 14 -12.25 5.70 -18.70
CA GLU A 14 -12.62 5.42 -17.32
C GLU A 14 -11.43 5.77 -16.41
N TRP A 15 -11.51 6.93 -15.77
CA TRP A 15 -10.66 7.27 -14.64
C TRP A 15 -11.30 6.70 -13.37
N ASN A 16 -10.93 5.48 -12.98
CA ASN A 16 -11.09 5.05 -11.57
C ASN A 16 -9.87 5.52 -10.79
N GLU A 17 -9.76 6.85 -10.64
CA GLU A 17 -8.81 7.47 -9.73
C GLU A 17 -9.29 7.21 -8.29
N VAL A 18 -8.64 6.29 -7.58
CA VAL A 18 -8.60 6.44 -6.12
C VAL A 18 -7.58 7.55 -5.87
N LEU A 19 -8.06 8.80 -5.85
CA LEU A 19 -7.27 9.91 -5.33
C LEU A 19 -6.72 9.46 -3.97
N PRO A 20 -5.40 9.50 -3.73
CA PRO A 20 -4.93 9.43 -2.35
C PRO A 20 -5.58 10.62 -1.64
N LEU A 21 -6.47 10.35 -0.68
CA LEU A 21 -7.05 11.38 0.17
C LEU A 21 -5.93 11.97 1.04
N GLY A 22 -5.06 12.81 0.49
CA GLY A 22 -3.91 13.38 1.22
C GLY A 22 -2.84 14.01 0.34
N ASN A 23 -2.06 14.91 0.95
CA ASN A 23 -0.97 15.70 0.36
C ASN A 23 0.25 14.86 -0.10
N GLY A 24 0.05 13.78 -0.86
CA GLY A 24 1.10 12.86 -1.28
C GLY A 24 1.51 11.82 -0.23
N ASN A 25 0.77 11.73 0.89
CA ASN A 25 0.99 10.73 1.94
C ASN A 25 -0.05 9.62 1.83
N LEU A 26 0.38 8.38 2.10
CA LEU A 26 -0.54 7.27 2.32
C LEU A 26 -1.44 7.60 3.54
N ARG A 27 -2.72 7.25 3.45
CA ARG A 27 -3.67 7.28 4.59
C ARG A 27 -4.23 5.90 4.84
N GLU A 28 -4.66 5.27 3.75
CA GLU A 28 -5.25 3.94 3.79
C GLU A 28 -4.89 3.17 2.52
N ALA A 29 -4.69 1.87 2.65
CA ALA A 29 -4.57 0.92 1.54
C ALA A 29 -5.19 -0.43 1.91
N GLU A 30 -5.65 -1.16 0.90
CA GLU A 30 -6.04 -2.57 1.04
C GLU A 30 -4.99 -3.47 0.40
N LEU A 31 -4.65 -4.56 1.08
CA LEU A 31 -3.69 -5.55 0.62
C LEU A 31 -4.32 -6.94 0.71
N VAL A 32 -4.19 -7.74 -0.35
CA VAL A 32 -4.59 -9.14 -0.35
C VAL A 32 -3.38 -10.00 -0.65
N THR A 33 -3.08 -10.96 0.21
CA THR A 33 -1.95 -11.88 0.05
C THR A 33 -2.40 -13.15 -0.67
N SER A 34 -1.65 -13.62 -1.67
CA SER A 34 -1.97 -14.88 -2.36
C SER A 34 -1.26 -16.11 -1.76
N LEU A 35 -0.23 -15.89 -0.94
CA LEU A 35 0.63 -16.95 -0.38
C LEU A 35 0.57 -17.06 1.15
N GLY A 36 0.47 -15.93 1.85
CA GLY A 36 0.71 -15.86 3.30
C GLY A 36 2.22 -15.80 3.64
N GLY A 37 2.54 -15.85 4.93
CA GLY A 37 3.92 -15.71 5.44
C GLY A 37 4.22 -14.31 5.94
N ILE A 38 5.51 -13.95 6.01
CA ILE A 38 5.92 -12.61 6.42
C ILE A 38 5.69 -11.63 5.27
N CYS A 39 4.83 -10.64 5.50
CA CYS A 39 4.64 -9.52 4.60
C CYS A 39 5.45 -8.32 5.10
N LYS A 40 6.35 -7.80 4.27
CA LYS A 40 7.21 -6.65 4.56
C LYS A 40 6.74 -5.43 3.76
N LEU A 41 6.41 -4.36 4.47
CA LEU A 41 5.92 -3.09 3.92
C LEU A 41 6.96 -2.00 4.19
N ARG A 42 7.38 -1.28 3.16
CA ARG A 42 8.20 -0.08 3.34
C ARG A 42 7.29 1.13 3.56
N VAL A 43 7.50 1.83 4.65
CA VAL A 43 6.79 3.05 5.01
C VAL A 43 7.77 4.15 5.37
N PRO A 44 7.44 5.43 5.13
CA PRO A 44 8.28 6.53 5.60
C PRO A 44 8.57 6.36 7.09
N HIS A 45 9.83 6.55 7.51
CA HIS A 45 10.28 6.28 8.88
C HIS A 45 9.46 7.00 9.97
N ALA A 46 8.85 8.15 9.63
CA ALA A 46 8.01 8.93 10.54
C ALA A 46 6.53 8.49 10.61
N ALA A 47 6.09 7.56 9.74
CA ALA A 47 4.70 7.14 9.65
C ALA A 47 4.42 5.94 10.56
N LYS A 48 3.40 6.05 11.41
CA LYS A 48 2.96 4.95 12.28
C LYS A 48 2.07 4.01 11.50
N LEU A 49 2.61 2.89 11.02
CA LEU A 49 1.82 1.87 10.35
C LEU A 49 0.92 1.11 11.34
N VAL A 50 -0.35 0.95 11.00
CA VAL A 50 -1.27 0.01 11.64
C VAL A 50 -1.87 -0.88 10.56
N VAL A 51 -1.75 -2.19 10.75
CA VAL A 51 -2.37 -3.20 9.89
C VAL A 51 -3.58 -3.77 10.61
N TYR A 52 -4.73 -3.82 9.94
CA TYR A 52 -5.95 -4.43 10.43
C TYR A 52 -6.24 -5.72 9.65
N GLY A 53 -6.65 -6.76 10.37
CA GLY A 53 -7.19 -7.97 9.78
C GLY A 53 -8.60 -7.75 9.22
N GLN A 54 -9.17 -8.81 8.63
CA GLN A 54 -10.51 -8.78 8.04
C GLN A 54 -11.62 -8.57 9.10
N ASP A 55 -11.36 -8.93 10.35
CA ASP A 55 -12.22 -8.68 11.51
C ASP A 55 -12.14 -7.25 12.03
N GLY A 56 -11.26 -6.41 11.46
CA GLY A 56 -10.99 -5.06 11.92
C GLY A 56 -10.07 -4.99 13.15
N ALA A 57 -9.56 -6.13 13.64
CA ALA A 57 -8.62 -6.14 14.75
C ALA A 57 -7.20 -5.76 14.26
N PRO A 58 -6.41 -5.04 15.07
CA PRO A 58 -5.03 -4.73 14.73
C PRO A 58 -4.17 -6.00 14.73
N VAL A 59 -3.40 -6.18 13.66
CA VAL A 59 -2.40 -7.24 13.54
C VAL A 59 -1.08 -6.71 14.08
N GLY A 60 -0.38 -7.53 14.87
CA GLY A 60 0.94 -7.19 15.39
C GLY A 60 1.93 -6.95 14.25
N THR A 61 2.50 -5.75 14.20
CA THR A 61 3.56 -5.36 13.27
C THR A 61 4.87 -5.19 14.02
N ALA A 62 5.95 -5.76 13.51
CA ALA A 62 7.31 -5.45 13.93
C ALA A 62 7.88 -4.37 13.01
N SER A 63 8.46 -3.30 13.56
CA SER A 63 9.14 -2.25 12.78
C SER A 63 10.66 -2.44 12.89
N ALA A 64 11.33 -2.40 11.75
CA ALA A 64 12.79 -2.34 11.67
C ALA A 64 13.26 -0.89 11.47
N ASP A 65 14.49 -0.60 11.89
CA ASP A 65 15.09 0.75 11.80
C ASP A 65 15.31 1.22 10.34
N ASP A 66 15.13 0.33 9.35
CA ASP A 66 15.27 0.59 7.91
C ASP A 66 14.01 1.21 7.25
N GLY A 67 13.00 1.57 8.05
CA GLY A 67 11.72 2.08 7.57
C GLY A 67 10.82 1.00 6.98
N CYS A 68 10.98 -0.26 7.42
CA CYS A 68 10.07 -1.33 7.07
C CYS A 68 9.28 -1.81 8.28
N ALA A 69 8.02 -2.19 8.03
CA ALA A 69 7.19 -2.92 8.97
C ALA A 69 6.91 -4.32 8.42
N GLU A 70 6.89 -5.30 9.31
CA GLU A 70 6.71 -6.70 9.00
C GLU A 70 5.54 -7.26 9.82
N PHE A 71 4.69 -8.05 9.19
CA PHE A 71 3.61 -8.76 9.88
C PHE A 71 3.38 -10.13 9.27
N HIS A 72 2.82 -11.04 10.08
CA HIS A 72 2.41 -12.35 9.59
C HIS A 72 1.06 -12.25 8.87
N ALA A 73 1.09 -12.46 7.56
CA ALA A 73 -0.10 -12.54 6.74
C ALA A 73 -0.50 -14.00 6.52
N GLN A 74 -1.81 -14.25 6.47
CA GLN A 74 -2.38 -15.53 6.11
C GLN A 74 -2.66 -15.57 4.60
N LYS A 75 -2.70 -16.75 4.02
CA LYS A 75 -2.98 -16.92 2.58
C LYS A 75 -4.40 -16.47 2.24
N ASN A 76 -4.55 -15.77 1.12
CA ASN A 76 -5.81 -15.27 0.59
C ASN A 76 -6.58 -14.34 1.55
N MET A 77 -5.87 -13.70 2.48
CA MET A 77 -6.49 -12.76 3.42
C MET A 77 -6.30 -11.32 2.99
N ARG A 78 -7.33 -10.53 3.29
CA ARG A 78 -7.35 -9.09 3.10
C ARG A 78 -6.91 -8.39 4.38
N TYR A 79 -6.10 -7.36 4.21
CA TYR A 79 -5.60 -6.49 5.25
C TYR A 79 -5.86 -5.05 4.88
N ARG A 80 -6.22 -4.24 5.87
CA ARG A 80 -6.33 -2.79 5.72
C ARG A 80 -5.15 -2.15 6.41
N ILE A 81 -4.46 -1.28 5.71
CA ILE A 81 -3.24 -0.62 6.15
C ILE A 81 -3.57 0.84 6.35
N ALA A 82 -3.23 1.39 7.51
CA ALA A 82 -3.38 2.82 7.82
C ALA A 82 -2.07 3.41 8.34
N THR A 83 -1.83 4.69 8.04
CA THR A 83 -0.63 5.45 8.45
C THR A 83 -0.95 6.81 9.02
#